data_AF-A0A930GTH5-F1
#
_entry.id   AF-A0A930GTH5-F1
#
_cell.length_a   1.000
_cell.length_b   1.000
_cell.length_c   1.000
_cell.angle_alpha   90.00
_cell.angle_beta   90.00
_cell.angle_gamma   90.00
#
_symmetry.space_group_name_H-M   'P 1'
#
loop_
_entity.id
_entity.type
_entity.pdbx_description
1 polymer ?
#
loop_
_entity_poly.entity_id
_entity_poly.type
_entity_poly.pdbx_seq_one_letter_code
_entity_poly.pdbx_strand_id
1 'polypeptide(L)'
;MTCPICTADNEDILLQTPNLRVIAVHNEASAPAFCRVIWNDHIAEMTDLSAAERAEIMEMVYKVEAAMRQVFRPAKINLASLGNVVPHLHWHVIARFENDANFPAPIWAAPVREHGMTLPDHWTEQVKALLA
;
A
#
# COMPACT_ATOMS: atom_id res chain seq x y z
N MET A 1 22.11 -1.57 10.96
CA MET A 1 21.58 -0.74 9.86
C MET A 1 20.34 -0.03 10.36
N THR A 2 20.16 1.25 10.02
CA THR A 2 18.96 2.01 10.42
C THR A 2 17.81 1.61 9.50
N CYS A 3 16.68 1.16 10.06
CA CYS A 3 15.51 0.78 9.27
C CYS A 3 14.87 2.04 8.64
N PRO A 4 14.76 2.13 7.30
CA PRO A 4 14.17 3.30 6.64
C PRO A 4 12.68 3.49 6.95
N ILE A 5 11.97 2.44 7.35
CA ILE A 5 10.55 2.53 7.74
C ILE A 5 10.41 3.05 9.18
N CYS A 6 11.35 2.72 10.07
CA CYS A 6 11.35 3.25 11.44
C CYS A 6 11.72 4.74 11.48
N THR A 7 12.63 5.16 10.60
CA THR A 7 13.12 6.55 10.56
C THR A 7 12.52 7.34 9.41
N ALA A 8 11.41 6.88 8.84
CA ALA A 8 10.73 7.56 7.75
C ALA A 8 10.30 8.96 8.22
N ASP A 9 10.52 9.96 7.37
CA ASP A 9 10.03 11.32 7.53
C ASP A 9 9.22 11.72 6.30
N ASN A 10 8.37 12.75 6.44
CA ASN A 10 7.61 13.34 5.33
C ASN A 10 6.71 12.34 4.55
N GLU A 11 6.17 11.33 5.23
CA GLU A 11 5.20 10.41 4.63
C GLU A 11 3.82 11.08 4.44
N ASP A 12 3.14 10.76 3.34
CA ASP A 12 1.75 11.17 3.12
C ASP A 12 0.79 10.23 3.87
N ILE A 13 0.52 10.56 5.13
CA ILE A 13 -0.26 9.73 6.05
C ILE A 13 -1.77 9.93 5.83
N LEU A 14 -2.43 8.85 5.45
CA LEU A 14 -3.89 8.81 5.26
C LEU A 14 -4.61 8.46 6.56
N LEU A 15 -4.04 7.57 7.38
CA LEU A 15 -4.57 7.18 8.68
C LEU A 15 -3.44 6.76 9.61
N GLN A 16 -3.57 7.04 10.90
CA GLN A 16 -2.62 6.59 11.91
C GLN A 16 -3.34 6.18 13.20
N THR A 17 -2.85 5.10 13.79
CA THR A 17 -3.25 4.54 15.08
C THR A 17 -2.00 4.37 15.95
N PRO A 18 -2.11 3.93 17.22
CA PRO A 18 -0.94 3.56 18.01
C PRO A 18 -0.09 2.47 17.36
N ASN A 19 -0.71 1.47 16.73
CA ASN A 19 -0.03 0.26 16.28
C ASN A 19 0.40 0.28 14.80
N LEU A 20 -0.34 1.03 13.96
CA LEU A 20 -0.08 1.07 12.52
C LEU A 20 -0.37 2.43 11.91
N ARG A 21 0.11 2.62 10.68
CA ARG A 21 -0.23 3.76 9.83
C ARG A 21 -0.46 3.33 8.39
N VAL A 22 -1.27 4.10 7.67
CA VAL A 22 -1.53 3.97 6.24
C VAL A 22 -0.97 5.19 5.53
N ILE A 23 -0.17 4.96 4.49
CA ILE A 23 0.44 6.03 3.69
C ILE A 23 0.09 5.88 2.20
N ALA A 24 0.03 7.00 1.48
CA ALA A 24 0.09 7.03 0.03
C ALA A 24 1.55 6.96 -0.45
N VAL A 25 1.79 6.25 -1.55
CA VAL A 25 3.12 6.10 -2.17
C VAL A 25 3.13 6.85 -3.49
N HIS A 26 4.01 7.85 -3.61
CA HIS A 26 4.08 8.73 -4.79
C HIS A 26 5.33 8.52 -5.66
N ASN A 27 6.32 7.78 -5.15
CA ASN A 27 7.61 7.59 -5.81
C ASN A 27 7.76 6.26 -6.57
N GLU A 28 6.65 5.57 -6.84
CA GLU A 28 6.63 4.34 -7.64
C GLU A 28 5.96 4.61 -8.99
N ALA A 29 6.77 4.93 -10.00
CA ALA A 29 6.27 5.29 -11.33
C ALA A 29 5.43 4.17 -11.98
N SER A 30 5.74 2.90 -11.68
CA SER A 30 5.02 1.75 -12.23
C SER A 30 3.66 1.50 -11.55
N ALA A 31 3.40 2.18 -10.43
CA ALA A 31 2.21 1.99 -9.61
C ALA A 31 1.76 3.30 -8.94
N PRO A 32 1.15 4.23 -9.68
CA PRO A 32 0.78 5.53 -9.14
C PRO A 32 -0.43 5.48 -8.18
N ALA A 33 -1.22 4.41 -8.21
CA ALA A 33 -2.34 4.16 -7.29
C ALA A 33 -1.96 3.13 -6.22
N PHE A 34 -1.18 3.58 -5.23
CA PHE A 34 -0.48 2.70 -4.30
C PHE A 34 -0.52 3.24 -2.86
N CYS A 35 -1.01 2.43 -1.93
CA CYS A 35 -0.90 2.64 -0.49
C CYS A 35 -0.04 1.58 0.19
N ARG A 36 0.52 1.92 1.36
CA ARG A 36 1.10 0.95 2.28
C ARG A 36 0.38 0.97 3.61
N VAL A 37 0.14 -0.21 4.19
CA VAL A 37 -0.24 -0.39 5.59
C VAL A 37 0.99 -0.87 6.35
N ILE A 38 1.45 -0.10 7.33
CA ILE A 38 2.74 -0.29 7.98
C ILE A 38 2.49 -0.54 9.46
N TRP A 39 3.03 -1.64 10.01
CA TRP A 39 3.08 -1.82 11.46
C TRP A 39 4.15 -0.90 12.05
N ASN A 40 3.87 -0.20 13.15
CA ASN A 40 4.80 0.80 13.68
C ASN A 40 6.04 0.17 14.32
N ASP A 41 5.86 -0.92 15.08
CA ASP A 41 6.98 -1.64 15.68
C ASP A 41 7.82 -2.35 14.63
N HIS A 42 9.12 -2.42 14.88
CA HIS A 42 10.06 -3.10 13.98
C HIS A 42 9.99 -4.62 14.15
N ILE A 43 9.10 -5.25 13.40
CA ILE A 43 8.95 -6.69 13.32
C ILE A 43 9.08 -7.15 11.87
N ALA A 44 9.62 -8.34 11.64
CA ALA A 44 9.85 -8.84 10.30
C ALA A 44 8.61 -9.53 9.73
N GLU A 45 8.02 -10.44 10.51
CA GLU A 45 7.01 -11.36 9.99
C GLU A 45 5.63 -11.10 10.56
N MET A 46 4.60 -11.37 9.75
CA MET A 46 3.22 -11.46 10.24
C MET A 46 3.10 -12.48 11.38
N THR A 47 3.95 -13.51 11.41
CA THR A 47 3.94 -14.53 12.46
C THR A 47 4.56 -14.10 13.79
N ASP A 48 5.24 -12.95 13.82
CA ASP A 48 5.78 -12.36 15.06
C ASP A 48 4.69 -11.61 15.84
N LEU A 49 3.60 -11.21 15.16
CA LEU A 49 2.41 -10.63 15.78
C LEU A 49 1.58 -11.69 16.50
N SER A 50 0.90 -11.26 17.57
CA SER A 50 -0.20 -12.00 18.16
C SER A 50 -1.37 -12.14 17.18
N ALA A 51 -2.28 -13.08 17.44
CA ALA A 51 -3.45 -13.27 16.59
C ALA A 51 -4.34 -12.02 16.48
N ALA A 52 -4.44 -11.23 17.56
CA ALA A 52 -5.21 -9.99 17.59
C ALA A 52 -4.56 -8.91 16.71
N GLU A 53 -3.24 -8.73 16.80
CA GLU A 53 -2.51 -7.75 15.99
C GLU A 53 -2.49 -8.14 14.50
N ARG A 54 -2.39 -9.44 14.18
CA ARG A 54 -2.55 -9.92 12.79
C ARG A 54 -3.93 -9.58 12.25
N ALA A 55 -4.98 -9.75 13.05
CA ALA A 55 -6.32 -9.36 12.66
C ALA A 55 -6.41 -7.84 12.45
N GLU A 56 -5.86 -7.04 13.37
CA GLU A 56 -5.85 -5.57 13.28
C GLU A 56 -5.23 -5.08 11.98
N ILE A 57 -4.00 -5.51 11.66
CA ILE A 57 -3.34 -5.05 10.42
C ILE A 57 -4.05 -5.54 9.17
N MET A 58 -4.58 -6.76 9.16
CA MET A 58 -5.29 -7.29 8.00
C MET A 58 -6.65 -6.61 7.77
N GLU A 59 -7.39 -6.28 8.84
CA GLU A 59 -8.60 -5.47 8.74
C GLU A 59 -8.29 -4.10 8.13
N MET A 60 -7.17 -3.47 8.50
CA MET A 60 -6.73 -2.24 7.87
C MET A 60 -6.38 -2.43 6.40
N VAL A 61 -5.68 -3.51 6.03
CA VAL A 61 -5.38 -3.85 4.62
C VAL A 61 -6.68 -3.99 3.82
N TYR A 62 -7.69 -4.67 4.34
CA TYR A 62 -8.99 -4.82 3.68
C TYR A 62 -9.75 -3.50 3.59
N LYS A 63 -9.68 -2.64 4.62
CA LYS A 63 -10.28 -1.30 4.60
C LYS A 63 -9.65 -0.43 3.49
N VAL A 64 -8.33 -0.44 3.37
CA VAL A 64 -7.62 0.27 2.29
C VAL A 64 -7.97 -0.31 0.92
N GLU A 65 -7.99 -1.65 0.76
CA GLU A 65 -8.43 -2.28 -0.48
C GLU A 65 -9.84 -1.80 -0.87
N ALA A 66 -10.80 -1.85 0.05
CA ALA A 66 -12.18 -1.45 -0.20
C ALA A 66 -12.27 0.03 -0.60
N ALA A 67 -11.56 0.92 0.09
CA ALA A 67 -11.51 2.35 -0.23
C ALA A 67 -10.91 2.59 -1.62
N MET A 68 -9.78 1.96 -1.94
CA MET A 68 -9.12 2.08 -3.24
C MET A 68 -10.01 1.55 -4.37
N ARG A 69 -10.76 0.46 -4.14
CA ARG A 69 -11.72 -0.05 -5.13
C ARG A 69 -12.85 0.95 -5.43
N GLN A 70 -13.33 1.67 -4.41
CA GLN A 70 -14.35 2.70 -4.60
C GLN A 70 -13.83 3.91 -5.37
N VAL A 71 -12.63 4.40 -5.02
CA VAL A 71 -12.01 5.59 -5.62
C VAL A 71 -11.54 5.32 -7.06
N PHE A 72 -10.82 4.22 -7.27
CA PHE A 72 -10.13 3.98 -8.54
C PHE A 72 -10.89 3.10 -9.53
N ARG A 73 -11.85 2.29 -9.06
CA ARG A 73 -12.51 1.23 -9.86
C ARG A 73 -11.50 0.40 -10.68
N PRO A 74 -10.48 -0.18 -10.03
CA PRO A 74 -9.41 -0.88 -10.73
C PRO A 74 -9.90 -2.21 -11.31
N ALA A 75 -9.17 -2.72 -12.31
CA ALA A 75 -9.37 -4.09 -12.80
C ALA A 75 -9.01 -5.13 -11.72
N LYS A 76 -7.98 -4.84 -10.90
CA LYS A 76 -7.55 -5.72 -9.81
C LYS A 76 -6.85 -4.95 -8.69
N ILE A 77 -6.91 -5.46 -7.46
CA ILE A 77 -6.01 -5.05 -6.37
C ILE A 77 -4.93 -6.12 -6.17
N ASN A 78 -3.67 -5.70 -6.02
CA ASN A 78 -2.58 -6.56 -5.56
C ASN A 78 -2.31 -6.27 -4.08
N LEU A 79 -2.24 -7.34 -3.27
CA LEU A 79 -1.86 -7.31 -1.86
C LEU A 79 -0.57 -8.10 -1.70
N ALA A 80 0.46 -7.52 -1.08
CA ALA A 80 1.72 -8.21 -0.85
C ALA A 80 2.46 -7.68 0.38
N SER A 81 2.94 -8.60 1.22
CA SER A 81 4.00 -8.34 2.19
C SER A 81 5.22 -9.14 1.75
N LEU A 82 6.30 -8.46 1.39
CA LEU A 82 7.52 -9.09 0.85
C LEU A 82 8.68 -9.04 1.85
N GLY A 83 9.08 -7.83 2.28
CA GLY A 83 10.08 -7.65 3.34
C GLY A 83 11.53 -8.03 3.01
N ASN A 84 11.84 -8.55 1.81
CA ASN A 84 13.18 -9.06 1.48
C ASN A 84 14.33 -8.04 1.65
N VAL A 85 14.11 -6.78 1.30
CA VAL A 85 15.12 -5.70 1.39
C VAL A 85 15.02 -4.95 2.71
N VAL A 86 13.80 -4.67 3.16
CA VAL A 86 13.51 -4.01 4.44
C VAL A 86 12.60 -4.94 5.24
N PRO A 87 13.13 -5.75 6.16
CA PRO A 87 12.37 -6.71 6.96
C PRO A 87 11.65 -6.00 8.11
N HIS A 88 10.76 -5.07 7.74
CA HIS A 88 9.86 -4.36 8.64
C HIS A 88 8.46 -4.56 8.06
N LEU A 89 7.52 -5.08 8.85
CA LEU A 89 6.21 -5.47 8.39
C LEU A 89 5.43 -4.31 7.75
N HIS A 90 5.15 -4.46 6.46
CA HIS A 90 4.29 -3.58 5.71
C HIS A 90 3.60 -4.34 4.57
N TRP A 91 2.37 -3.96 4.29
CA TRP A 91 1.58 -4.47 3.18
C TRP A 91 1.49 -3.43 2.08
N HIS A 92 1.74 -3.88 0.86
CA HIS A 92 1.45 -3.14 -0.35
C HIS A 92 -0.01 -3.34 -0.75
N VAL A 93 -0.74 -2.25 -0.97
CA VAL A 93 -2.10 -2.26 -1.51
C VAL A 93 -2.10 -1.45 -2.79
N ILE A 94 -2.20 -2.12 -3.94
CA ILE A 94 -1.94 -1.51 -5.25
C ILE A 94 -3.15 -1.72 -6.17
N ALA A 95 -3.73 -0.62 -6.66
CA ALA A 95 -4.74 -0.65 -7.70
C ALA A 95 -4.11 -0.83 -9.08
N ARG A 96 -4.58 -1.85 -9.81
CA ARG A 96 -4.08 -2.29 -11.12
C ARG A 96 -5.14 -2.11 -12.19
N PHE A 97 -4.71 -1.80 -13.40
CA PHE A 97 -5.61 -1.51 -14.51
C PHE A 97 -5.10 -2.22 -15.77
N GLU A 98 -6.01 -2.55 -16.68
CA GLU A 98 -5.67 -3.32 -17.89
C GLU A 98 -4.63 -2.59 -18.78
N ASN A 99 -4.64 -1.26 -18.74
CA ASN A 99 -3.73 -0.38 -19.48
C ASN A 99 -2.54 0.13 -18.64
N ASP A 100 -2.27 -0.43 -17.45
CA ASP A 100 -1.03 -0.14 -16.73
C ASP A 100 0.20 -0.77 -17.42
N ALA A 101 1.39 -0.27 -17.09
CA ALA A 101 2.63 -0.61 -17.77
C ALA A 101 3.01 -2.10 -17.68
N ASN A 102 2.58 -2.77 -16.60
CA ASN A 102 3.02 -4.13 -16.27
C ASN A 102 1.92 -5.17 -16.46
N PHE A 103 0.64 -4.77 -16.55
CA PHE A 103 -0.49 -5.70 -16.59
C PHE A 103 -0.38 -6.68 -17.77
N PRO A 104 -0.55 -8.01 -17.56
CA PRO A 104 -1.06 -8.68 -16.35
C PRO A 104 0.01 -9.10 -15.32
N ALA A 105 1.29 -8.78 -15.53
CA ALA A 105 2.36 -9.10 -14.59
C ALA A 105 2.34 -8.20 -13.32
N PRO A 106 3.03 -8.58 -12.24
CA PRO A 106 3.24 -7.72 -11.08
C PRO A 106 3.97 -6.42 -11.44
N ILE A 107 3.78 -5.37 -10.63
CA ILE A 107 4.40 -4.05 -10.86
C ILE A 107 5.94 -4.08 -10.86
N TRP A 108 6.54 -5.11 -10.26
CA TRP A 108 8.00 -5.31 -10.19
C TRP A 108 8.59 -6.06 -11.39
N ALA A 109 7.77 -6.47 -12.36
CA ALA A 109 8.24 -7.05 -13.61
C ALA A 109 8.76 -5.97 -14.57
N ALA A 110 9.38 -6.37 -15.69
CA ALA A 110 9.66 -5.43 -16.76
C ALA A 110 8.35 -4.85 -17.35
N PRO A 111 8.27 -3.53 -17.59
CA PRO A 111 7.11 -2.94 -18.23
C PRO A 111 7.00 -3.42 -19.69
N VAL A 112 5.77 -3.63 -20.15
CA VAL A 112 5.47 -4.09 -21.51
C VAL A 112 4.81 -3.00 -22.38
N ARG A 113 4.52 -1.84 -21.79
CA ARG A 113 3.96 -0.65 -22.44
C ARG A 113 4.19 0.59 -21.58
N GLU A 114 4.05 1.77 -22.17
CA GLU A 114 3.90 3.02 -21.41
C GLU A 114 2.53 3.05 -20.72
N HIS A 115 2.45 3.55 -19.49
CA HIS A 115 1.15 3.66 -18.81
C HIS A 115 0.37 4.86 -19.36
N GLY A 116 -0.92 4.68 -19.64
CA GLY A 116 -1.82 5.74 -20.12
C GLY A 116 -2.86 6.19 -19.10
N MET A 117 -2.61 5.94 -17.81
CA MET A 117 -3.63 6.12 -16.77
C MET A 117 -3.63 7.54 -16.20
N THR A 118 -4.84 8.07 -16.00
CA THR A 118 -5.08 9.28 -15.23
C THR A 118 -5.77 8.89 -13.92
N LEU A 119 -5.19 9.28 -12.79
CA LEU A 119 -5.82 9.06 -11.49
C LEU A 119 -6.89 10.11 -11.23
N PRO A 120 -7.91 9.81 -10.42
CA PRO A 120 -8.82 10.83 -9.90
C PRO A 120 -8.06 11.96 -9.20
N ASP A 121 -8.49 13.20 -9.39
CA ASP A 121 -7.95 14.35 -8.68
C ASP A 121 -8.12 14.16 -7.16
N HIS A 122 -7.12 14.55 -6.38
CA HIS A 122 -7.16 14.47 -4.91
C HIS A 122 -7.51 13.08 -4.37
N TRP A 123 -7.12 12.00 -5.07
CA TRP A 123 -7.48 10.64 -4.67
C TRP A 123 -7.03 10.30 -3.23
N THR A 124 -5.93 10.86 -2.74
CA THR A 124 -5.43 10.63 -1.38
C THR A 124 -6.45 11.09 -0.34
N GLU A 125 -7.04 12.28 -0.53
CA GLU A 125 -8.11 12.80 0.32
C GLU A 125 -9.38 11.95 0.24
N GLN A 126 -9.72 11.44 -0.96
CA GLN A 126 -10.87 10.56 -1.13
C GLN A 126 -10.69 9.23 -0.40
N VAL A 127 -9.50 8.61 -0.51
CA VAL A 127 -9.18 7.37 0.22
C VAL A 127 -9.18 7.66 1.72
N LYS A 128 -8.53 8.74 2.18
CA LYS A 128 -8.49 9.16 3.57
C LYS A 128 -9.88 9.32 4.18
N ALA A 129 -10.82 9.95 3.47
CA ALA A 129 -12.20 10.10 3.92
C ALA A 129 -12.92 8.76 4.13
N LEU A 130 -12.57 7.71 3.35
CA LEU A 130 -13.13 6.36 3.49
C LEU A 130 -12.43 5.52 4.57
N LEU A 131 -11.24 5.94 5.03
CA LEU A 131 -10.51 5.29 6.12
C LEU A 131 -10.91 5.82 7.50
N ALA A 132 -11.60 6.95 7.58
CA ALA A 132 -12.17 7.49 8.82
C ALA A 132 -13.26 6.57 9.43
#